data_AF-A0A1C7E9A0-F1
#
_entry.id   AF-A0A1C7E9A0-F1
#
_cell.length_a   1.000
_cell.length_b   1.000
_cell.length_c   1.000
_cell.angle_alpha   90.00
_cell.angle_beta   90.00
_cell.angle_gamma   90.00
#
_symmetry.space_group_name_H-M   'P 1'
#
loop_
_entity.id
_entity.type
_entity.pdbx_description
1 polymer ?
#
loop_
_entity_poly.entity_id
_entity_poly.type
_entity_poly.pdbx_seq_one_letter_code
_entity_poly.pdbx_strand_id
1 'polypeptide(L)'
;MIRGLDMMAASPNGNPEKSLKNVMTLYGAALFLGLAISIYAHHLEDVSGFLSFLVPAAALYFFLLFAFFKKGTFRKIAYGVMAVIGLISLAMIFYLEITGGH
;
A
#
# COMPACT_ATOMS: atom_id res chain seq x y z
N MET A 1 -22.24 -22.97 40.09
CA MET A 1 -21.60 -23.34 38.81
C MET A 1 -22.23 -22.50 37.71
N ILE A 2 -21.67 -21.31 37.42
CA ILE A 2 -22.28 -20.33 36.51
C ILE A 2 -21.74 -20.59 35.11
N ARG A 3 -22.52 -21.33 34.29
CA ARG A 3 -22.36 -21.43 32.83
C ARG A 3 -23.00 -20.18 32.22
N GLY A 4 -22.21 -19.14 31.99
CA GLY A 4 -22.77 -17.92 31.39
C GLY A 4 -21.77 -16.85 30.97
N LEU A 5 -20.46 -17.09 31.06
CA LEU A 5 -19.43 -16.06 30.84
C LEU A 5 -18.45 -16.33 29.69
N ASP A 6 -18.75 -17.27 28.79
CA ASP A 6 -17.88 -17.59 27.64
C ASP A 6 -18.48 -17.25 26.27
N MET A 7 -19.69 -16.66 26.20
CA MET A 7 -20.41 -16.49 24.93
C MET A 7 -20.61 -15.04 24.47
N MET A 8 -19.96 -14.05 25.09
CA MET A 8 -20.09 -12.67 24.65
C MET A 8 -18.74 -12.00 24.37
N ALA A 9 -18.52 -11.75 23.07
CA ALA A 9 -17.62 -10.76 22.46
C ALA A 9 -16.42 -11.28 21.63
N ALA A 10 -16.36 -12.56 21.26
CA ALA A 10 -15.73 -12.92 20.00
C ALA A 10 -16.69 -12.50 18.87
N SER A 11 -16.63 -11.23 18.45
CA SER A 11 -17.42 -10.68 17.35
C SER A 11 -17.32 -11.64 16.14
N PRO A 12 -18.40 -12.34 15.79
CA PRO A 12 -18.42 -13.18 14.60
C PRO A 12 -18.72 -12.28 13.41
N ASN A 13 -17.98 -12.46 12.32
CA ASN A 13 -18.28 -11.93 10.98
C ASN A 13 -17.64 -10.57 10.61
N GLY A 14 -16.38 -10.66 10.20
CA GLY A 14 -15.90 -9.91 9.05
C GLY A 14 -14.72 -10.65 8.49
N ASN A 15 -14.83 -11.22 7.28
CA ASN A 15 -13.69 -11.85 6.60
C ASN A 15 -12.46 -10.93 6.76
N PRO A 16 -11.42 -11.30 7.53
CA PRO A 16 -10.32 -10.39 7.85
C PRO A 16 -9.61 -9.95 6.57
N GLU A 17 -9.58 -10.81 5.55
CA GLU A 17 -9.13 -10.48 4.19
C GLU A 17 -9.97 -9.35 3.56
N LYS A 18 -11.30 -9.37 3.72
CA LYS A 18 -12.19 -8.35 3.17
C LYS A 18 -12.06 -7.02 3.91
N SER A 19 -11.93 -7.06 5.24
CA SER A 19 -11.69 -5.87 6.07
C SER A 19 -10.34 -5.24 5.71
N LEU A 20 -9.28 -6.05 5.64
CA LEU A 20 -7.94 -5.60 5.28
C LEU A 20 -7.90 -5.01 3.87
N LYS A 21 -8.58 -5.63 2.90
CA LYS A 21 -8.70 -5.07 1.55
C LYS A 21 -9.33 -3.68 1.56
N ASN A 22 -10.41 -3.49 2.31
CA ASN A 22 -11.07 -2.19 2.42
C ASN A 22 -10.17 -1.14 3.07
N VAL A 23 -9.48 -1.49 4.15
CA VAL A 23 -8.54 -0.59 4.84
C VAL A 23 -7.40 -0.18 3.92
N MET A 24 -6.78 -1.13 3.21
CA MET A 24 -5.69 -0.82 2.28
C MET A 24 -6.19 0.00 1.08
N THR A 25 -7.38 -0.30 0.55
CA THR A 25 -7.98 0.49 -0.53
C THR A 25 -8.21 1.94 -0.07
N LEU A 26 -8.74 2.13 1.13
CA LEU A 26 -8.98 3.45 1.72
C LEU A 26 -7.66 4.19 1.99
N TYR A 27 -6.65 3.48 2.49
CA TYR A 27 -5.32 4.03 2.74
C TYR A 27 -4.66 4.52 1.45
N GLY A 28 -4.67 3.70 0.39
CA GLY A 28 -4.17 4.11 -0.91
C GLY A 28 -4.93 5.32 -1.46
N ALA A 29 -6.26 5.30 -1.40
CA ALA A 29 -7.08 6.43 -1.83
C ALA A 29 -6.74 7.72 -1.06
N ALA A 30 -6.60 7.65 0.26
CA ALA A 30 -6.22 8.78 1.10
C ALA A 30 -4.80 9.29 0.79
N LEU A 31 -3.83 8.40 0.54
CA LEU A 31 -2.48 8.77 0.15
C LEU A 31 -2.45 9.51 -1.20
N PHE A 32 -3.06 8.94 -2.23
CA PHE A 32 -3.07 9.55 -3.57
C PHE A 32 -3.88 10.85 -3.60
N LEU A 33 -4.99 10.91 -2.86
CA LEU A 33 -5.78 12.13 -2.71
C LEU A 33 -5.01 13.20 -1.92
N GLY A 34 -4.34 12.83 -0.84
CA GLY A 34 -3.49 13.74 -0.06
C GLY A 34 -2.33 14.29 -0.88
N LEU A 35 -1.68 13.45 -1.70
CA LEU A 35 -0.66 13.87 -2.66
C LEU A 35 -1.22 14.82 -3.71
N ALA A 36 -2.38 14.53 -4.29
CA ALA A 36 -3.05 15.39 -5.26
C ALA A 36 -3.38 16.78 -4.66
N ILE A 37 -3.93 16.81 -3.44
CA ILE A 37 -4.23 18.05 -2.71
C ILE A 37 -2.94 18.82 -2.39
N SER A 38 -1.86 18.12 -2.01
CA SER A 38 -0.57 18.75 -1.71
C SER A 38 0.00 19.51 -2.91
N ILE A 39 -0.11 18.97 -4.12
CA ILE A 39 0.34 19.64 -5.35
C ILE A 39 -0.50 20.88 -5.62
N TYR A 40 -1.82 20.75 -5.49
CA TYR A 40 -2.76 21.85 -5.72
C TYR A 40 -2.51 23.00 -4.74
N ALA A 41 -2.25 22.68 -3.47
CA ALA A 41 -1.96 23.66 -2.44
C ALA A 41 -0.58 24.33 -2.57
N HIS A 42 0.41 23.66 -3.18
CA HIS A 42 1.76 24.21 -3.36
C HIS A 42 1.99 24.95 -4.68
N HIS A 43 0.99 25.10 -5.56
CA HIS A 43 1.12 25.79 -6.85
C HIS A 43 2.39 25.43 -7.64
N LEU A 44 2.78 24.14 -7.63
CA LEU A 44 3.93 23.68 -8.40
C LEU A 44 3.63 23.87 -9.89
N GLU A 45 4.48 24.58 -10.63
CA GLU A 45 4.34 24.76 -12.10
C GLU A 45 4.36 23.42 -12.85
N ASP A 46 4.95 22.38 -12.24
CA ASP A 46 5.12 21.04 -12.77
C ASP A 46 4.01 20.04 -12.36
N VAL A 47 2.76 20.48 -12.30
CA VAL A 47 1.59 19.61 -12.05
C VAL A 47 1.58 18.42 -13.02
N SER A 48 1.95 18.64 -14.28
CA SER A 48 1.95 17.61 -15.33
C SER A 48 2.99 16.50 -15.08
N GLY A 49 4.21 16.86 -14.69
CA GLY A 49 5.27 15.90 -14.37
C GLY A 49 4.90 15.04 -13.16
N PHE A 50 4.32 15.68 -12.13
CA PHE A 50 3.88 14.96 -10.95
C PHE A 50 2.66 14.07 -11.21
N LEU A 51 1.66 14.53 -11.99
CA LEU A 51 0.53 13.68 -12.39
C LEU A 51 0.98 12.48 -13.22
N SER A 52 1.96 12.68 -14.11
CA SER A 52 2.55 11.62 -14.93
C SER A 52 3.29 10.57 -14.10
N PHE A 53 3.71 10.92 -12.87
CA PHE A 53 4.23 9.97 -11.88
C PHE A 53 3.13 9.37 -10.99
N LEU A 54 2.18 10.20 -10.54
CA LEU A 54 1.15 9.85 -9.58
C LEU A 54 0.12 8.86 -10.15
N VAL A 55 -0.33 9.07 -11.38
CA VAL A 55 -1.33 8.22 -12.04
C VAL A 55 -0.83 6.78 -12.25
N PRO A 56 0.37 6.54 -12.84
CA PRO A 56 0.89 5.18 -12.94
C PRO A 56 1.22 4.56 -11.57
N ALA A 57 1.67 5.35 -10.59
CA ALA A 57 1.89 4.85 -9.22
C ALA A 57 0.56 4.39 -8.57
N ALA A 58 -0.52 5.14 -8.75
CA ALA A 58 -1.86 4.76 -8.28
C ALA A 58 -2.36 3.50 -8.99
N ALA A 59 -2.23 3.44 -10.31
CA ALA A 59 -2.60 2.27 -11.10
C ALA A 59 -1.84 1.00 -10.63
N LEU A 60 -0.53 1.11 -10.41
CA LEU A 60 0.30 0.04 -9.86
C LEU A 60 -0.17 -0.37 -8.47
N TYR A 61 -0.41 0.59 -7.56
CA TYR A 61 -0.88 0.30 -6.21
C TYR A 61 -2.19 -0.51 -6.19
N PHE A 62 -3.21 -0.04 -6.91
CA PHE A 62 -4.49 -0.74 -6.97
C PHE A 62 -4.39 -2.08 -7.69
N PHE A 63 -3.51 -2.19 -8.71
CA PHE A 63 -3.24 -3.45 -9.40
C PHE A 63 -2.57 -4.48 -8.48
N LEU A 64 -1.56 -4.06 -7.71
CA LEU A 64 -0.89 -4.88 -6.69
C LEU A 64 -1.86 -5.30 -5.59
N LEU A 65 -2.71 -4.38 -5.13
CA LEU A 65 -3.73 -4.67 -4.13
C LEU A 65 -4.74 -5.71 -4.64
N PHE A 66 -5.19 -5.55 -5.88
CA PHE A 66 -6.06 -6.51 -6.54
C PHE A 66 -5.39 -7.87 -6.68
N ALA A 67 -4.13 -7.92 -7.12
CA ALA A 67 -3.35 -9.15 -7.27
C ALA A 67 -3.07 -9.85 -5.92
N PHE A 68 -2.84 -9.08 -4.86
CA PHE A 68 -2.58 -9.59 -3.51
C PHE A 68 -3.80 -10.32 -2.92
N PHE A 69 -5.00 -9.75 -3.08
CA PHE A 69 -6.24 -10.36 -2.59
C PHE A 69 -6.82 -11.45 -3.49
N LYS A 70 -6.31 -11.60 -4.73
CA LYS A 70 -6.72 -12.67 -5.63
C LYS A 70 -5.95 -13.96 -5.30
N LYS A 71 -6.64 -14.98 -4.80
CA LYS A 71 -6.06 -16.31 -4.52
C LYS A 71 -5.44 -16.90 -5.80
N GLY A 72 -4.25 -17.52 -5.69
CA GLY A 72 -3.54 -18.18 -6.80
C GLY A 72 -2.24 -17.47 -7.23
N THR A 73 -1.86 -17.60 -8.51
CA THR A 73 -0.60 -17.12 -9.10
C THR A 73 -0.37 -15.61 -8.90
N PHE A 74 -1.44 -14.81 -8.87
CA PHE A 74 -1.36 -13.36 -8.67
C PHE A 74 -0.79 -12.96 -7.29
N ARG A 75 -1.01 -13.77 -6.25
CA ARG A 75 -0.44 -13.53 -4.93
C ARG A 75 1.08 -13.70 -4.92
N LYS A 76 1.61 -14.68 -5.68
CA LYS A 76 3.07 -14.86 -5.87
C LYS A 76 3.70 -13.67 -6.61
N ILE A 77 3.01 -13.14 -7.61
CA ILE A 77 3.46 -11.96 -8.36
C ILE A 77 3.54 -10.74 -7.42
N ALA A 78 2.52 -10.52 -6.59
CA ALA A 78 2.51 -9.43 -5.61
C ALA A 78 3.67 -9.55 -4.60
N TYR A 79 3.95 -10.74 -4.07
CA TYR A 79 5.11 -10.96 -3.21
C TYR A 79 6.44 -10.78 -3.94
N GLY A 80 6.54 -11.20 -5.20
CA GLY A 80 7.73 -10.99 -6.02
C GLY A 80 8.05 -9.51 -6.21
N VAL A 81 7.04 -8.70 -6.53
CA VAL A 81 7.20 -7.24 -6.68
C VAL A 81 7.57 -6.59 -5.34
N MET A 82 6.92 -6.98 -4.24
CA MET A 82 7.29 -6.52 -2.89
C MET A 82 8.75 -6.85 -2.54
N ALA A 83 9.22 -8.06 -2.87
CA ALA A 83 10.59 -8.48 -2.62
C ALA A 83 11.60 -7.67 -3.45
N VAL A 84 11.29 -7.40 -4.73
CA VAL A 84 12.13 -6.57 -5.60
C VAL A 84 12.19 -5.13 -5.08
N ILE A 85 11.05 -4.53 -4.72
CA ILE A 85 11.01 -3.17 -4.15
C ILE A 85 11.82 -3.13 -2.85
N GLY A 86 11.62 -4.10 -1.96
CA GLY A 86 12.37 -4.20 -0.71
C GLY A 86 13.88 -4.35 -0.92
N LEU A 87 14.30 -5.16 -1.91
CA LEU A 87 15.70 -5.32 -2.28
C LEU A 87 16.29 -4.03 -2.87
N ILE A 88 15.56 -3.32 -3.74
CA ILE A 88 16.01 -2.04 -4.29
C ILE A 88 16.15 -1.01 -3.18
N SER A 89 15.19 -0.92 -2.25
CA SER A 89 15.29 -0.01 -1.10
C SER A 89 16.50 -0.34 -0.21
N LEU A 90 16.76 -1.62 0.07
CA LEU A 90 17.95 -2.04 0.81
C LEU A 90 19.24 -1.69 0.07
N ALA A 91 19.31 -2.00 -1.23
CA ALA A 91 20.45 -1.67 -2.07
C ALA A 91 20.70 -0.17 -2.14
N MET A 92 19.64 0.66 -2.13
CA MET A 92 19.74 2.10 -2.15
C MET A 92 20.28 2.66 -0.83
N ILE A 93 19.93 2.06 0.32
CA ILE A 93 20.53 2.40 1.62
C ILE A 93 22.04 2.13 1.59
N PHE A 94 22.46 0.92 1.18
CA PHE A 94 23.88 0.60 1.05
C PHE A 94 24.60 1.49 0.04
N TYR A 95 23.94 1.82 -1.08
CA TYR A 95 24.49 2.73 -2.07
C TYR A 95 24.71 4.13 -1.49
N LEU A 96 23.73 4.68 -0.78
CA LEU A 96 23.84 5.98 -0.10
C LEU A 96 24.88 5.96 1.02
N GLU A 97 25.06 4.85 1.72
CA GLU A 97 26.11 4.71 2.73
C GLU A 97 27.51 4.68 2.11
N ILE A 98 27.65 4.09 0.92
CA ILE A 98 28.92 4.01 0.18
C ILE A 98 29.23 5.32 -0.57
N THR A 99 28.23 6.01 -1.12
CA THR A 99 28.43 7.22 -1.95
C THR A 99 28.13 8.54 -1.25
N GLY A 100 27.33 8.52 -0.18
CA GLY A 100 26.99 9.66 0.66
C GLY A 100 27.88 9.83 1.90
N GLY A 101 28.91 8.99 2.05
CA GLY A 101 30.01 9.20 3.01
C GLY A 101 30.94 10.32 2.56
N HIS A 102 30.46 11.56 2.59
CA HIS A 102 31.24 12.80 2.49
C HIS A 102 30.80 13.78 3.57
#